data_AF-A0A146M4M8-F1
#
_entry.id   AF-A0A146M4M8-F1
#
_cell.length_a   1.000
_cell.length_b   1.000
_cell.length_c   1.000
_cell.angle_alpha   90.00
_cell.angle_beta   90.00
_cell.angle_gamma   90.00
#
_symmetry.space_group_name_H-M   'P 1'
#
loop_
_entity.id
_entity.type
_entity.pdbx_description
1 polymer ?
#
loop_
_entity_poly.entity_id
_entity_poly.type
_entity_poly.pdbx_seq_one_letter_code
_entity_poly.pdbx_strand_id
1 'polypeptide(L)'
;MADKSEREKPRTPESLQKLLTVDKVLTKTFCDMMDKFLPYTKYRKHYKFLEYSCHALPWFFACLGALWLLWNEDLFQTQVNLLFALTIDCIVISITKAAVRRRRPAGNTNDMFLTVGIDAYSFPSGHVSRAVMITYFTVCITQSNVILSFAAILWAAAISVSRILMKRHHILDVLGGVFVGLAEGWLISHLWLSRATSVWLVNYLSDEAVNLEGLQDDQPLVIDA
;
A
#
# COMPACT_ATOMS: atom_id res chain seq x y z
N MET A 1 30.48 -19.65 -32.17
CA MET A 1 29.04 -19.43 -31.89
C MET A 1 28.79 -19.91 -30.48
N ALA A 2 28.66 -18.99 -29.53
CA ALA A 2 28.58 -19.32 -28.11
C ALA A 2 27.16 -19.76 -27.72
N ASP A 3 27.12 -20.92 -27.10
CA ASP A 3 25.98 -21.59 -26.48
C ASP A 3 25.29 -20.68 -25.46
N LYS A 4 24.00 -20.38 -25.69
CA LYS A 4 23.18 -19.66 -24.72
C LYS A 4 22.80 -20.65 -23.65
N SER A 5 23.56 -20.66 -22.55
CA SER A 5 23.18 -21.32 -21.30
C SER A 5 21.71 -21.02 -20.98
N GLU A 6 20.84 -22.02 -21.18
CA GLU A 6 19.49 -21.99 -20.65
C GLU A 6 19.63 -21.92 -19.13
N ARG A 7 19.47 -20.72 -18.56
CA ARG A 7 19.36 -20.58 -17.11
C ARG A 7 18.13 -21.38 -16.69
N GLU A 8 18.34 -22.55 -16.09
CA GLU A 8 17.27 -23.31 -15.45
C GLU A 8 16.50 -22.35 -14.54
N LYS A 9 15.21 -22.15 -14.82
CA LYS A 9 14.36 -21.37 -13.92
C LYS A 9 14.34 -22.09 -12.57
N PRO A 10 14.50 -21.39 -11.44
CA PRO A 10 14.43 -22.01 -10.13
C PRO A 10 13.15 -22.85 -10.02
N ARG A 11 13.29 -24.15 -9.78
CA ARG A 11 12.15 -25.05 -9.62
C ARG A 11 11.45 -24.69 -8.31
N THR A 12 10.25 -24.15 -8.40
CA THR A 12 9.43 -23.85 -7.21
C THR A 12 9.12 -25.16 -6.48
N PRO A 13 9.18 -25.22 -5.14
CA PRO A 13 8.86 -26.43 -4.38
C PRO A 13 7.45 -26.95 -4.69
N GLU A 14 7.25 -28.26 -4.71
CA GLU A 14 5.95 -28.86 -5.06
C GLU A 14 4.81 -28.42 -4.14
N SER A 15 5.09 -28.29 -2.83
CA SER A 15 4.12 -27.80 -1.84
C SER A 15 3.64 -26.39 -2.18
N LEU A 16 4.56 -25.50 -2.57
CA LEU A 16 4.24 -24.15 -3.00
C LEU A 16 3.43 -24.15 -4.30
N GLN A 17 3.75 -25.01 -5.26
CA GLN A 17 2.95 -25.13 -6.49
C GLN A 17 1.52 -25.58 -6.22
N LYS A 18 1.34 -26.55 -5.32
CA LYS A 18 0.02 -27.01 -4.87
C LYS A 18 -0.76 -25.87 -4.21
N LEU A 19 -0.14 -25.15 -3.28
CA LEU A 19 -0.75 -23.98 -2.62
C LEU A 19 -1.18 -22.91 -3.62
N LEU A 20 -0.31 -22.55 -4.57
CA LEU A 20 -0.61 -21.54 -5.60
C LEU A 20 -1.72 -22.00 -6.55
N THR A 21 -1.88 -23.30 -6.75
CA THR A 21 -2.95 -23.88 -7.57
C THR A 21 -4.29 -23.80 -6.83
N VAL A 22 -4.30 -24.15 -5.55
CA VAL A 22 -5.46 -24.00 -4.67
C VAL A 22 -5.90 -22.54 -4.60
N ASP A 23 -4.97 -21.60 -4.41
CA ASP A 23 -5.27 -20.16 -4.39
C ASP A 23 -5.91 -19.67 -5.69
N LYS A 24 -5.42 -20.13 -6.85
CA LYS A 24 -6.04 -19.79 -8.15
C LYS A 24 -7.49 -20.30 -8.25
N VAL A 25 -7.74 -21.54 -7.83
CA VAL A 25 -9.08 -22.13 -7.86
C VAL A 25 -10.00 -21.38 -6.91
N LEU A 26 -9.56 -21.16 -5.67
CA LEU A 26 -10.32 -20.42 -4.65
C LEU A 26 -10.64 -18.99 -5.10
N THR A 27 -9.64 -18.28 -5.63
CA THR A 27 -9.81 -16.93 -6.18
C THR A 27 -10.87 -16.93 -7.28
N LYS A 28 -10.80 -17.88 -8.23
CA LYS A 28 -11.77 -17.98 -9.32
C LYS A 28 -13.18 -18.27 -8.80
N THR A 29 -13.33 -19.26 -7.93
CA THR A 29 -14.62 -19.63 -7.34
C THR A 29 -15.24 -18.44 -6.59
N PHE A 30 -14.44 -17.70 -5.82
CA PHE A 30 -14.89 -16.50 -5.14
C PHE A 30 -15.35 -15.41 -6.13
N CYS A 31 -14.57 -15.14 -7.18
CA CYS A 31 -14.98 -14.19 -8.23
C CYS A 31 -16.29 -14.61 -8.90
N ASP A 32 -16.42 -15.88 -9.30
CA ASP A 32 -17.60 -16.39 -10.01
C ASP A 32 -18.86 -16.38 -9.11
N MET A 33 -18.69 -16.61 -7.81
CA MET A 33 -19.76 -16.44 -6.82
C MET A 33 -20.16 -14.97 -6.68
N MET A 34 -19.19 -14.08 -6.50
CA MET A 34 -19.43 -12.66 -6.27
C MET A 34 -19.94 -11.93 -7.50
N ASP A 35 -19.63 -12.40 -8.72
CA ASP A 35 -20.14 -11.81 -9.96
C ASP A 35 -21.67 -11.85 -10.05
N LYS A 36 -22.33 -12.76 -9.31
CA LYS A 36 -23.80 -12.81 -9.17
C LYS A 36 -24.37 -11.63 -8.40
N PHE A 37 -23.61 -11.07 -7.46
CA PHE A 37 -24.05 -10.00 -6.56
C PHE A 37 -23.45 -8.64 -6.94
N LEU A 38 -22.17 -8.63 -7.29
CA LEU A 38 -21.37 -7.45 -7.59
C LEU A 38 -20.65 -7.59 -8.95
N PRO A 39 -21.38 -7.78 -10.06
CA PRO A 39 -20.81 -8.03 -11.37
C PRO A 39 -19.83 -6.95 -11.78
N TYR A 40 -18.65 -7.36 -12.27
CA TYR A 40 -17.58 -6.44 -12.64
C TYR A 40 -18.02 -5.41 -13.70
N THR A 41 -18.78 -5.86 -14.70
CA THR A 41 -19.24 -5.03 -15.82
C THR A 41 -20.13 -3.87 -15.37
N LYS A 42 -21.04 -4.12 -14.42
CA LYS A 42 -21.98 -3.11 -13.88
C LYS A 42 -21.29 -2.13 -12.93
N TYR A 43 -20.44 -2.64 -12.03
CA TYR A 43 -19.82 -1.84 -10.97
C TYR A 43 -18.41 -1.35 -11.31
N ARG A 44 -17.97 -1.51 -12.57
CA ARG A 44 -16.64 -1.13 -13.06
C ARG A 44 -16.16 0.25 -12.59
N LYS A 45 -17.01 1.27 -12.68
CA LYS A 45 -16.67 2.64 -12.27
C LYS A 45 -16.30 2.73 -10.79
N HIS A 46 -17.06 2.05 -9.92
CA HIS A 46 -16.81 2.01 -8.48
C HIS A 46 -15.50 1.28 -8.16
N TYR A 47 -15.22 0.17 -8.85
CA TYR A 47 -13.95 -0.54 -8.69
C TYR A 47 -12.73 0.26 -9.15
N LYS A 48 -12.87 1.04 -10.22
CA LYS A 48 -11.81 1.97 -10.67
C LYS A 48 -11.66 3.17 -9.75
N PHE A 49 -12.75 3.70 -9.21
CA PHE A 49 -12.68 4.73 -8.17
C PHE A 49 -11.89 4.23 -6.95
N LEU A 50 -12.20 3.02 -6.47
CA LEU A 50 -11.45 2.37 -5.40
C LEU A 50 -9.96 2.20 -5.78
N GLU A 51 -9.66 1.72 -6.99
CA GLU A 51 -8.28 1.65 -7.51
C GLU A 51 -7.55 3.01 -7.43
N TYR A 52 -8.18 4.08 -7.91
CA TYR A 52 -7.60 5.42 -7.89
C TYR A 52 -7.42 5.98 -6.49
N SER A 53 -8.40 5.76 -5.60
CA SER A 53 -8.34 6.25 -4.21
C SER A 53 -7.16 5.70 -3.42
N CYS A 54 -6.59 4.55 -3.81
CA CYS A 54 -5.45 3.93 -3.15
C CYS A 54 -4.22 3.82 -4.06
N HIS A 55 -4.20 4.57 -5.16
CA HIS A 55 -3.04 4.61 -6.04
C HIS A 55 -1.93 5.45 -5.41
N ALA A 56 -0.66 5.05 -5.56
CA ALA A 56 0.47 5.75 -4.93
C ALA A 56 0.55 7.23 -5.35
N LEU A 57 0.52 7.51 -6.66
CA LEU A 57 0.68 8.86 -7.20
C LEU A 57 -0.25 9.92 -6.57
N PRO A 58 -1.59 9.74 -6.52
CA PRO A 58 -2.47 10.67 -5.81
C PRO A 58 -2.05 10.94 -4.37
N TRP A 59 -1.67 9.91 -3.60
CA TRP A 59 -1.26 10.07 -2.20
C TRP A 59 0.05 10.86 -2.07
N PHE A 60 1.05 10.59 -2.92
CA PHE A 60 2.29 11.37 -2.93
C PHE A 60 2.04 12.84 -3.25
N PHE A 61 1.30 13.12 -4.33
CA PHE A 61 1.01 14.51 -4.72
C PHE A 61 0.11 15.21 -3.70
N ALA A 62 -0.84 14.50 -3.07
CA ALA A 62 -1.65 15.07 -2.02
C ALA A 62 -0.83 15.41 -0.77
N CYS A 63 0.09 14.54 -0.33
CA CYS A 63 0.97 14.83 0.81
C CYS A 63 1.91 16.00 0.53
N LEU A 64 2.54 16.01 -0.65
CA LEU A 64 3.42 17.11 -1.06
C LEU A 64 2.67 18.42 -1.25
N GLY A 65 1.47 18.38 -1.86
CA GLY A 65 0.61 19.55 -2.00
C GLY A 65 0.12 20.06 -0.65
N ALA A 66 -0.23 19.18 0.28
CA ALA A 66 -0.66 19.56 1.63
C ALA A 66 0.47 20.22 2.44
N LEU A 67 1.73 19.75 2.31
CA LEU A 67 2.88 20.40 2.95
C LEU A 67 3.01 21.88 2.55
N TRP A 68 2.81 22.19 1.27
CA TRP A 68 2.96 23.55 0.74
C TRP A 68 1.69 24.41 0.86
N LEU A 69 0.51 23.83 0.64
CA LEU A 69 -0.77 24.58 0.62
C LEU A 69 -1.35 24.77 2.02
N LEU A 70 -1.08 23.85 2.95
CA LEU A 70 -1.55 23.89 4.33
C LEU A 70 -0.36 24.15 5.26
N TRP A 71 0.42 25.19 4.95
CA TRP A 71 1.64 25.54 5.68
C TRP A 71 1.34 25.76 7.17
N ASN A 72 1.64 24.73 7.98
CA ASN A 72 1.37 24.70 9.41
C ASN A 72 2.31 23.68 10.06
N GLU A 73 3.18 24.14 10.95
CA GLU A 73 4.18 23.31 11.65
C GLU A 73 3.56 22.18 12.48
N ASP A 74 2.31 22.36 12.95
CA ASP A 74 1.58 21.31 13.67
C ASP A 74 1.24 20.12 12.78
N LEU A 75 1.17 20.32 11.46
CA LEU A 75 0.87 19.27 10.49
C LEU A 75 2.11 18.57 9.94
N PHE A 76 3.29 19.21 10.02
CA PHE A 76 4.52 18.71 9.40
C PHE A 76 4.90 17.32 9.89
N GLN A 77 4.80 17.05 11.19
CA GLN A 77 5.14 15.73 11.72
C GLN A 77 4.29 14.63 11.09
N THR A 78 2.97 14.84 11.00
CA THR A 78 2.05 13.87 10.39
C THR A 78 2.31 13.71 8.90
N GLN A 79 2.48 14.82 8.18
CA GLN A 79 2.68 14.83 6.73
C GLN A 79 4.01 14.17 6.33
N VAL A 80 5.10 14.49 7.03
CA VAL A 80 6.43 13.90 6.79
C VAL A 80 6.44 12.41 7.10
N ASN A 81 5.88 11.98 8.24
CA ASN A 81 5.79 10.55 8.58
C ASN A 81 4.91 9.77 7.60
N LEU A 82 3.81 10.35 7.10
CA LEU A 82 2.99 9.71 6.07
C LEU A 82 3.74 9.59 4.73
N LEU A 83 4.47 10.63 4.31
CA LEU A 83 5.30 10.59 3.11
C LEU A 83 6.43 9.55 3.23
N PHE A 84 7.05 9.47 4.41
CA PHE A 84 8.05 8.45 4.73
C PHE A 84 7.45 7.04 4.63
N ALA A 85 6.27 6.81 5.23
CA ALA A 85 5.56 5.53 5.16
C ALA A 85 5.21 5.13 3.72
N LEU A 86 4.68 6.06 2.91
CA LEU A 86 4.38 5.83 1.49
C LEU A 86 5.62 5.46 0.67
N THR A 87 6.77 6.06 1.02
CA THR A 87 8.06 5.78 0.38
C THR A 87 8.53 4.37 0.71
N ILE A 88 8.47 3.98 1.99
CA ILE A 88 8.80 2.62 2.43
C ILE A 88 7.90 1.57 1.75
N ASP A 89 6.58 1.79 1.70
CA ASP A 89 5.63 0.91 0.99
C ASP A 89 6.03 0.71 -0.48
N CYS A 90 6.33 1.80 -1.19
CA CYS A 90 6.72 1.70 -2.59
C CYS A 90 8.02 0.87 -2.78
N ILE A 91 9.00 1.04 -1.90
CA ILE A 91 10.27 0.31 -1.96
C ILE A 91 10.03 -1.19 -1.67
N VAL A 92 9.38 -1.51 -0.54
CA VAL A 92 9.12 -2.89 -0.11
C VAL A 92 8.28 -3.64 -1.14
N ILE A 93 7.22 -3.03 -1.65
CA ILE A 93 6.37 -3.63 -2.68
C ILE A 93 7.16 -3.85 -3.97
N SER A 94 7.96 -2.88 -4.42
CA SER A 94 8.73 -3.00 -5.65
C SER A 94 9.77 -4.12 -5.57
N ILE A 95 10.51 -4.19 -4.46
CA ILE A 95 11.51 -5.24 -4.21
C ILE A 95 10.82 -6.61 -4.14
N THR A 96 9.74 -6.73 -3.38
CA THR A 96 9.05 -8.01 -3.20
C THR A 96 8.45 -8.50 -4.51
N LYS A 97 7.83 -7.62 -5.31
CA LYS A 97 7.33 -7.96 -6.64
C LYS A 97 8.46 -8.41 -7.57
N ALA A 98 9.60 -7.72 -7.55
CA ALA A 98 10.76 -8.06 -8.36
C ALA A 98 11.41 -9.39 -7.96
N ALA A 99 11.31 -9.78 -6.69
CA ALA A 99 11.81 -11.06 -6.16
C ALA A 99 10.86 -12.23 -6.46
N VAL A 100 9.56 -12.08 -6.16
CA VAL A 100 8.58 -13.18 -6.24
C VAL A 100 8.08 -13.41 -7.66
N ARG A 101 7.92 -12.33 -8.45
CA ARG A 101 7.53 -12.37 -9.87
C ARG A 101 6.28 -13.21 -10.18
N ARG A 102 5.32 -13.26 -9.26
CA ARG A 102 4.07 -14.02 -9.42
C ARG A 102 3.22 -13.43 -10.54
N ARG A 103 2.64 -14.29 -11.39
CA ARG A 103 1.70 -13.87 -12.46
C ARG A 103 0.32 -13.54 -11.92
N ARG A 104 -0.25 -12.43 -12.40
CA ARG A 104 -1.64 -12.00 -12.12
C ARG A 104 -2.67 -13.02 -12.63
N PRO A 105 -3.90 -13.02 -12.08
CA PRO A 105 -5.00 -13.79 -12.65
C PRO A 105 -5.21 -13.46 -14.13
N ALA A 106 -5.62 -14.46 -14.92
CA ALA A 106 -5.96 -14.23 -16.33
C ALA A 106 -7.26 -13.43 -16.42
N GLY A 107 -7.16 -12.13 -16.68
CA GLY A 107 -8.32 -11.24 -16.81
C GLY A 107 -7.96 -9.76 -16.90
N ASN A 108 -8.59 -9.08 -17.86
CA ASN A 108 -8.75 -7.62 -17.92
C ASN A 108 -7.46 -6.77 -17.88
N THR A 109 -6.38 -7.22 -18.51
CA THR A 109 -5.08 -6.51 -18.54
C THR A 109 -5.13 -5.15 -19.25
N ASN A 110 -6.09 -4.94 -20.15
CA ASN A 110 -6.16 -3.75 -21.00
C ASN A 110 -6.64 -2.48 -20.29
N ASP A 111 -7.12 -2.59 -19.05
CA ASP A 111 -7.67 -1.44 -18.30
C ASP A 111 -6.79 -0.93 -17.17
N MET A 112 -5.65 -1.58 -16.92
CA MET A 112 -4.79 -1.23 -15.79
C MET A 112 -4.28 0.21 -15.90
N PHE A 113 -4.54 1.02 -14.87
CA PHE A 113 -4.07 2.39 -14.83
C PHE A 113 -2.57 2.42 -14.55
N LEU A 114 -1.81 3.10 -15.43
CA LEU A 114 -0.42 3.50 -15.22
C LEU A 114 0.52 2.36 -14.82
N THR A 115 0.42 1.23 -15.53
CA THR A 115 1.24 0.03 -15.28
C THR A 115 2.68 0.26 -15.71
N VAL A 116 3.62 0.37 -14.77
CA VAL A 116 5.06 0.27 -15.06
C VAL A 116 5.47 -1.21 -15.06
N GLY A 117 6.53 -1.62 -15.75
CA GLY A 117 6.87 -3.04 -15.94
C GLY A 117 6.94 -3.91 -14.67
N ILE A 118 7.22 -3.32 -13.50
CA ILE A 118 7.21 -4.00 -12.18
C ILE A 118 5.78 -4.32 -11.71
N ASP A 119 4.78 -3.53 -12.13
CA ASP A 119 3.36 -3.78 -11.86
C ASP A 119 2.77 -4.94 -12.66
N ALA A 120 3.54 -5.57 -13.56
CA ALA A 120 3.12 -6.82 -14.19
C ALA A 120 2.97 -7.97 -13.18
N TYR A 121 3.64 -7.89 -12.02
CA TYR A 121 3.60 -8.94 -10.99
C TYR A 121 2.46 -8.73 -9.98
N SER A 122 1.94 -9.84 -9.46
CA SER A 122 0.72 -9.87 -8.64
C SER A 122 0.99 -9.88 -7.14
N PHE A 123 2.08 -10.50 -6.68
CA PHE A 123 2.36 -10.65 -5.25
C PHE A 123 3.42 -9.66 -4.78
N PRO A 124 3.22 -8.99 -3.63
CA PRO A 124 1.94 -8.82 -2.91
C PRO A 124 1.08 -7.73 -3.59
N SER A 125 -0.15 -7.55 -3.12
CA SER A 125 -0.99 -6.44 -3.58
C SER A 125 -0.57 -5.12 -2.95
N GLY A 126 0.14 -4.27 -3.70
CA GLY A 126 0.56 -2.94 -3.23
C GLY A 126 -0.56 -1.93 -2.98
N HIS A 127 -1.76 -2.12 -3.56
CA HIS A 127 -2.92 -1.29 -3.17
C HIS A 127 -3.43 -1.69 -1.79
N VAL A 128 -3.40 -2.99 -1.48
CA VAL A 128 -3.86 -3.48 -0.18
C VAL A 128 -2.85 -3.13 0.91
N SER A 129 -1.55 -3.31 0.65
CA SER A 129 -0.48 -2.90 1.58
C SER A 129 -0.63 -1.44 1.98
N ARG A 130 -0.67 -0.54 1.00
CA ARG A 130 -0.88 0.89 1.24
C ARG A 130 -2.17 1.22 1.97
N ALA A 131 -3.31 0.62 1.57
CA ALA A 131 -4.58 0.89 2.24
C ALA A 131 -4.52 0.51 3.73
N VAL A 132 -3.92 -0.64 4.03
CA VAL A 132 -3.77 -1.15 5.39
C VAL A 132 -2.77 -0.32 6.19
N MET A 133 -1.63 0.04 5.60
CA MET A 133 -0.63 0.91 6.21
C MET A 133 -1.22 2.29 6.53
N ILE A 134 -1.92 2.93 5.59
CA ILE A 134 -2.59 4.23 5.82
C ILE A 134 -3.67 4.10 6.90
N THR A 135 -4.42 2.99 6.91
CA THR A 135 -5.43 2.74 7.94
C THR A 135 -4.78 2.59 9.32
N TYR A 136 -3.72 1.80 9.44
CA TYR A 136 -2.95 1.64 10.67
C TYR A 136 -2.44 3.00 11.16
N PHE A 137 -1.79 3.75 10.27
CA PHE A 137 -1.30 5.10 10.53
C PHE A 137 -2.42 6.00 11.07
N THR A 138 -3.56 6.02 10.38
CA THR A 138 -4.73 6.84 10.74
C THR A 138 -5.27 6.48 12.12
N VAL A 139 -5.40 5.19 12.42
CA VAL A 139 -5.85 4.70 13.73
C VAL A 139 -4.88 5.15 14.83
N CYS A 140 -3.58 5.02 14.61
CA CYS A 140 -2.55 5.42 15.57
C CYS A 140 -2.53 6.92 15.86
N ILE A 141 -2.72 7.79 14.86
CA ILE A 141 -2.68 9.24 15.06
C ILE A 141 -4.01 9.81 15.56
N THR A 142 -5.15 9.17 15.25
CA THR A 142 -6.46 9.74 15.57
C THR A 142 -7.02 9.26 16.90
N GLN A 143 -6.45 8.19 17.50
CA GLN A 143 -6.72 7.48 18.78
C GLN A 143 -8.16 7.51 19.35
N SER A 144 -8.78 8.68 19.40
CA SER A 144 -10.14 8.96 19.86
C SER A 144 -11.20 9.08 18.76
N ASN A 145 -10.83 9.18 17.47
CA ASN A 145 -11.81 9.29 16.37
C ASN A 145 -12.20 7.91 15.81
N VAL A 146 -13.14 7.26 16.49
CA VAL A 146 -13.67 5.95 16.12
C VAL A 146 -14.32 5.96 14.73
N ILE A 147 -15.00 7.04 14.35
CA ILE A 147 -15.69 7.15 13.05
C ILE A 147 -14.68 7.12 11.91
N LEU A 148 -13.61 7.91 12.02
CA LEU A 148 -12.56 7.97 10.99
C LEU A 148 -11.78 6.65 10.91
N SER A 149 -11.45 6.06 12.07
CA SER A 149 -10.81 4.75 12.14
C SER A 149 -11.65 3.66 11.46
N PHE A 150 -12.95 3.62 11.76
CA PHE A 150 -13.87 2.67 11.14
C PHE A 150 -14.02 2.90 9.64
N ALA A 151 -14.10 4.16 9.20
CA ALA A 151 -14.15 4.50 7.78
C ALA A 151 -12.88 4.05 7.04
N ALA A 152 -11.70 4.23 7.64
CA ALA A 152 -10.43 3.77 7.06
C ALA A 152 -10.40 2.23 6.94
N ILE A 153 -10.83 1.50 7.97
CA ILE A 153 -10.93 0.03 7.95
C ILE A 153 -11.88 -0.44 6.85
N LEU A 154 -13.07 0.17 6.73
CA LEU A 154 -14.02 -0.16 5.66
C LEU A 154 -13.45 0.13 4.28
N TRP A 155 -12.73 1.25 4.11
CA TRP A 155 -12.06 1.57 2.87
C TRP A 155 -10.99 0.53 2.52
N ALA A 156 -10.10 0.15 3.46
CA ALA A 156 -9.09 -0.88 3.22
C ALA A 156 -9.70 -2.25 2.89
N ALA A 157 -10.80 -2.63 3.56
CA ALA A 157 -11.55 -3.84 3.23
C ALA A 157 -12.15 -3.77 1.81
N ALA A 158 -12.75 -2.64 1.43
CA ALA A 158 -13.30 -2.43 0.10
C ALA A 158 -12.22 -2.47 -0.99
N ILE A 159 -11.05 -1.87 -0.75
CA ILE A 159 -9.87 -1.99 -1.63
C ILE A 159 -9.49 -3.46 -1.80
N SER A 160 -9.34 -4.20 -0.70
CA SER A 160 -8.96 -5.62 -0.70
C SER A 160 -9.88 -6.48 -1.55
N VAL A 161 -11.20 -6.39 -1.31
CA VAL A 161 -12.20 -7.13 -2.08
C VAL A 161 -12.18 -6.69 -3.55
N SER A 162 -12.09 -5.39 -3.84
CA SER A 162 -12.08 -4.89 -5.22
C SER A 162 -10.91 -5.45 -6.04
N ARG A 163 -9.73 -5.67 -5.43
CA ARG A 163 -8.56 -6.20 -6.13
C ARG A 163 -8.78 -7.63 -6.63
N ILE A 164 -9.53 -8.42 -5.87
CA ILE A 164 -9.89 -9.80 -6.24
C ILE A 164 -10.99 -9.76 -7.32
N LEU A 165 -12.06 -8.98 -7.11
CA LEU A 165 -13.19 -8.93 -8.04
C LEU A 165 -12.84 -8.34 -9.41
N MET A 166 -11.87 -7.42 -9.47
CA MET A 166 -11.29 -6.92 -10.72
C MET A 166 -10.33 -7.90 -11.40
N LYS A 167 -10.07 -9.07 -10.79
CA LYS A 167 -9.12 -10.09 -11.26
C LYS A 167 -7.69 -9.54 -11.36
N ARG A 168 -7.35 -8.56 -10.52
CA ARG A 168 -6.02 -7.91 -10.48
C ARG A 168 -5.02 -8.71 -9.65
N HIS A 169 -5.52 -9.42 -8.64
CA HIS A 169 -4.75 -10.12 -7.61
C HIS A 169 -5.47 -11.41 -7.21
N HIS A 170 -4.70 -12.42 -6.81
CA HIS A 170 -5.23 -13.62 -6.14
C HIS A 170 -5.46 -13.35 -4.65
N ILE A 171 -6.19 -14.23 -3.97
CA ILE A 171 -6.47 -14.06 -2.52
C ILE A 171 -5.17 -14.01 -1.71
N LEU A 172 -4.20 -14.91 -1.97
CA LEU A 172 -2.91 -14.83 -1.26
C LEU A 172 -2.14 -13.54 -1.55
N ASP A 173 -2.33 -12.90 -2.71
CA ASP A 173 -1.69 -11.59 -2.98
C ASP A 173 -2.28 -10.49 -2.09
N VAL A 174 -3.59 -10.55 -1.84
CA VAL A 174 -4.28 -9.62 -0.94
C VAL A 174 -3.86 -9.87 0.50
N LEU A 175 -3.82 -11.13 0.95
CA LEU A 175 -3.35 -11.47 2.30
C LEU A 175 -1.89 -11.06 2.52
N GLY A 176 -1.03 -11.27 1.51
CA GLY A 176 0.35 -10.76 1.53
C GLY A 176 0.40 -9.23 1.62
N GLY A 177 -0.49 -8.53 0.91
CA GLY A 177 -0.63 -7.08 1.03
C GLY A 177 -1.05 -6.64 2.43
N VAL A 178 -2.04 -7.31 3.04
CA VAL A 178 -2.45 -7.01 4.42
C VAL A 178 -1.29 -7.18 5.40
N PHE A 179 -0.57 -8.30 5.29
CA PHE A 179 0.58 -8.57 6.16
C PHE A 179 1.67 -7.49 6.02
N VAL A 180 2.05 -7.15 4.78
CA VAL A 180 3.07 -6.12 4.52
C VAL A 180 2.61 -4.77 5.06
N GLY A 181 1.36 -4.36 4.80
CA GLY A 181 0.84 -3.08 5.27
C GLY A 181 0.77 -2.96 6.80
N LEU A 182 0.43 -4.05 7.51
CA LEU A 182 0.50 -4.09 8.98
C LEU A 182 1.94 -4.01 9.48
N ALA A 183 2.86 -4.73 8.85
CA ALA A 183 4.28 -4.69 9.20
C ALA A 183 4.90 -3.31 8.97
N GLU A 184 4.54 -2.65 7.87
CA GLU A 184 4.94 -1.27 7.56
C GLU A 184 4.34 -0.28 8.56
N GLY A 185 3.05 -0.39 8.87
CA GLY A 185 2.41 0.45 9.89
C GLY A 185 3.10 0.33 11.25
N TRP A 186 3.36 -0.90 11.69
CA TRP A 186 4.12 -1.18 12.92
C TRP A 186 5.55 -0.67 12.87
N LEU A 187 6.25 -0.83 11.74
CA LEU A 187 7.61 -0.32 11.58
C LEU A 187 7.64 1.22 11.68
N ILE A 188 6.71 1.90 11.02
CA ILE A 188 6.62 3.36 11.02
C ILE A 188 6.25 3.90 12.41
N SER A 189 5.42 3.22 13.20
CA SER A 189 5.15 3.65 14.58
C SER A 189 6.39 3.59 15.47
N HIS A 190 7.34 2.69 15.18
CA HIS A 190 8.62 2.60 15.90
C HIS A 190 9.70 3.53 15.35
N LEU A 191 9.63 3.86 14.05
CA LEU A 191 10.55 4.79 13.38
C LEU A 191 9.96 6.20 13.24
N TRP A 192 9.02 6.56 14.12
CA TRP A 192 8.29 7.81 14.04
C TRP A 192 9.24 9.00 14.17
N LEU A 193 9.27 9.87 13.16
CA LEU A 193 10.09 11.06 13.16
C LEU A 193 9.52 12.09 14.14
N SER A 194 10.40 12.65 14.99
CA SER A 194 10.02 13.68 15.95
C SER A 194 9.53 14.95 15.24
N ARG A 195 8.77 15.77 15.97
CA ARG A 195 8.30 17.07 15.46
C ARG A 195 9.49 17.95 15.07
N ALA A 196 10.53 18.01 15.90
CA ALA A 196 11.77 18.74 15.61
C ALA A 196 12.41 18.31 14.29
N THR A 197 12.55 17.00 14.07
CA THR A 197 13.11 16.44 12.83
C THR A 197 12.25 16.79 11.62
N SER A 198 10.92 16.72 11.78
CA SER A 198 9.98 16.98 10.68
C SER A 198 9.95 18.46 10.28
N VAL A 199 9.95 19.38 11.26
CA VAL A 199 10.06 20.83 11.02
C VAL A 199 11.40 21.16 10.38
N TRP A 200 12.50 20.60 10.90
CA TRP A 200 13.83 20.77 10.32
C TRP A 200 13.87 20.33 8.85
N LEU A 201 13.32 19.16 8.53
CA LEU A 201 13.27 18.64 7.16
C LEU A 201 12.52 19.57 6.21
N VAL A 202 11.34 20.05 6.62
CA VAL A 202 10.52 20.94 5.77
C VAL A 202 11.22 22.27 5.56
N ASN A 203 11.72 22.91 6.62
CA ASN A 203 12.39 24.20 6.51
C ASN A 203 13.70 24.12 5.71
N TYR A 204 14.46 23.02 5.87
CA TYR A 204 15.65 22.76 5.06
C TYR A 204 15.33 22.64 3.57
N LEU A 205 14.22 21.98 3.22
CA LEU A 205 13.80 21.85 1.82
C LEU A 205 13.17 23.13 1.24
N SER A 206 12.66 24.01 2.11
CA SER A 206 12.01 25.27 1.71
C SER A 206 12.95 26.50 1.78
N ASP A 207 14.23 26.30 2.10
CA ASP A 207 15.23 27.37 2.30
C ASP A 207 14.79 28.45 3.34
N GLU A 208 13.93 28.09 4.29
CA GLU A 208 13.53 28.99 5.39
C GLU A 208 14.47 28.87 6.60
N ALA A 209 14.66 29.97 7.32
CA ALA A 209 15.50 30.00 8.52
C ALA A 209 14.91 29.08 9.61
N VAL A 210 15.67 28.05 9.98
CA VAL A 210 15.26 27.04 10.95
C VAL A 210 15.33 27.61 12.39
N ASN A 211 14.18 27.92 12.99
CA ASN A 211 14.11 28.24 14.42
C ASN A 211 13.59 27.01 15.21
N LEU A 212 14.47 26.33 15.94
CA LEU A 212 14.15 25.12 16.71
C LEU A 212 13.94 25.40 18.21
N GLU A 213 13.94 26.67 18.63
CA GLU A 213 13.75 27.02 20.05
C GLU A 213 12.35 26.59 20.52
N GLY A 214 12.28 25.62 21.43
CA GLY A 214 11.06 25.17 22.08
C GLY A 214 10.52 23.80 21.62
N LEU A 215 11.13 23.14 20.63
CA LEU A 215 10.74 21.79 20.21
C LEU A 215 11.44 20.75 21.10
N GLN A 216 10.77 20.28 22.16
CA GLN A 216 11.20 19.12 22.94
C GLN A 216 10.94 17.83 22.14
N ASP A 217 11.83 16.83 22.25
CA ASP A 217 11.64 15.53 21.61
C ASP A 217 10.39 14.83 22.18
N ASP A 218 9.33 14.80 21.38
CA ASP A 218 8.17 13.95 21.66
C ASP A 218 8.63 12.48 21.69
N GLN A 219 8.23 11.77 22.74
CA GLN A 219 8.47 10.32 22.84
C GLN A 219 7.90 9.62 21.59
N PRO A 220 8.54 8.56 21.08
CA PRO A 220 7.96 7.74 20.01
C PRO A 220 6.54 7.31 20.39
N LEU A 221 5.67 7.05 19.41
CA LEU A 221 4.32 6.53 19.66
C LEU A 221 4.42 5.20 20.43
N VAL A 222 4.40 5.28 21.77
CA VAL A 222 4.39 4.11 22.65
C VAL A 222 3.00 3.52 22.54
N ILE A 223 2.91 2.41 21.82
CA ILE A 223 1.72 1.57 21.78
C ILE A 223 1.81 0.68 23.01
N ASP A 224 1.08 1.03 24.07
CA ASP A 224 0.84 0.09 25.16
C ASP A 224 0.05 -1.09 24.57
N ALA A 225 0.69 -2.26 24.56
CA ALA A 225 0.18 -3.51 24.01
C ALA A 225 -0.96 -4.11 24.84
#